data_AF-A0A962FMI8-F1
#
_entry.id   AF-A0A962FMI8-F1
#
_cell.length_a   1.000
_cell.length_b   1.000
_cell.length_c   1.000
_cell.angle_alpha   90.00
_cell.angle_beta   90.00
_cell.angle_gamma   90.00
#
_symmetry.space_group_name_H-M   'P 1'
#
loop_
_entity.id
_entity.type
_entity.pdbx_description
1 polymer ?
#
loop_
_entity_poly.entity_id
_entity_poly.type
_entity_poly.pdbx_seq_one_letter_code
_entity_poly.pdbx_strand_id
1 'polypeptide(L)' 'MSIDTSGGHPEMDYKEHVRTYSGFVALIKWSTIAIVLLMAILAVTIV' A
#
# COMPACT_ATOMS: atom_id res chain seq x y z
N MET A 1 10.05 1.58 2.34
CA MET A 1 10.54 1.49 0.96
C MET A 1 11.56 2.60 0.77
N SER A 2 12.81 2.28 0.47
CA SER A 2 13.83 3.28 0.14
C SER A 2 13.92 3.37 -1.38
N ILE A 3 13.38 4.44 -1.95
CA ILE A 3 13.42 4.70 -3.40
C ILE A 3 14.51 5.73 -3.60
N ASP A 4 15.44 5.46 -4.51
CA ASP A 4 16.44 6.45 -4.92
C ASP A 4 15.79 7.48 -5.85
N THR A 5 15.80 8.74 -5.43
CA THR A 5 15.20 9.87 -6.15
C THR A 5 16.26 10.82 -6.72
N SER A 6 17.55 10.44 -6.67
CA SER A 6 18.67 11.28 -7.09
C SER A 6 18.72 11.59 -8.59
N GLY A 7 18.17 10.72 -9.44
CA GLY A 7 18.04 10.93 -10.89
C GLY A 7 16.77 11.67 -11.32
N GLY A 8 16.05 12.27 -10.37
CA GLY A 8 14.75 12.88 -10.58
C GLY A 8 14.77 14.30 -11.17
N HIS A 9 13.58 14.80 -11.56
CA HIS A 9 13.46 16.19 -12.01
C HIS A 9 13.69 17.14 -10.81
N PRO A 10 14.54 18.19 -10.94
CA PRO A 10 14.96 19.02 -9.80
C PRO A 10 13.81 19.73 -9.07
N GLU A 11 12.74 20.04 -9.78
CA GLU A 11 11.57 20.76 -9.23
C GLU A 11 10.53 19.83 -8.58
N MET A 12 10.72 18.51 -8.63
CA MET A 12 9.75 17.55 -8.10
C MET A 12 9.95 17.33 -6.59
N ASP A 13 8.89 17.53 -5.81
CA ASP A 13 8.88 17.21 -4.38
C ASP A 13 8.72 15.70 -4.14
N TYR A 14 9.85 14.99 -4.26
CA TYR A 14 9.91 13.56 -4.03
C TYR A 14 9.53 13.14 -2.61
N LYS A 15 9.71 14.01 -1.61
CA LYS A 15 9.40 13.67 -0.22
C LYS A 15 7.91 13.43 -0.04
N GLU A 16 7.09 14.32 -0.58
CA GLU A 16 5.63 14.20 -0.48
C GLU A 16 5.09 13.04 -1.33
N HIS A 17 5.66 12.82 -2.53
CA HIS A 17 5.32 11.67 -3.38
C HIS A 17 5.58 10.34 -2.68
N VAL A 18 6.77 10.17 -2.10
CA VAL A 18 7.14 8.92 -1.40
C VAL A 18 6.26 8.73 -0.16
N ARG A 19 5.96 9.80 0.59
CA ARG A 19 5.05 9.74 1.75
C ARG A 19 3.68 9.22 1.36
N THR A 20 3.04 9.83 0.36
CA THR A 20 1.69 9.46 -0.08
C THR A 20 1.66 8.04 -0.66
N TYR A 21 2.64 7.70 -1.49
CA TYR A 21 2.75 6.36 -2.08
C TYR A 21 2.94 5.29 -1.00
N SER A 22 3.75 5.56 0.02
CA SER A 22 3.94 4.63 1.14
C SER A 22 2.63 4.37 1.91
N GLY A 23 1.82 5.42 2.12
CA GLY A 23 0.51 5.32 2.74
C GLY A 23 -0.47 4.51 1.88
N PHE A 24 -0.51 4.79 0.58
CA PHE A 24 -1.35 4.06 -0.37
C PHE A 24 -0.99 2.56 -0.41
N VAL A 25 0.29 2.21 -0.51
CA VAL A 25 0.75 0.82 -0.52
C VAL A 25 0.40 0.12 0.80
N ALA A 26 0.58 0.79 1.93
CA ALA A 26 0.18 0.25 3.23
C ALA A 26 -1.32 -0.03 3.30
N LEU A 27 -2.15 0.93 2.87
CA LEU A 27 -3.61 0.80 2.81
C LEU A 27 -4.00 -0.43 1.98
N ILE A 28 -3.55 -0.51 0.73
CA ILE A 28 -3.93 -1.61 -0.17
C ILE A 28 -3.47 -2.96 0.37
N LYS A 29 -2.26 -3.04 0.94
CA LYS A 29 -1.75 -4.28 1.55
C LYS A 29 -2.66 -4.76 2.68
N TRP A 30 -2.99 -3.88 3.62
CA TRP A 30 -3.83 -4.23 4.77
C TRP A 30 -5.29 -4.50 4.35
N SER A 31 -5.84 -3.74 3.41
CA SER A 31 -7.18 -3.99 2.84
C SER A 31 -7.25 -5.36 2.16
N THR A 32 -6.23 -5.72 1.39
CA THR A 32 -6.17 -7.03 0.72
C THR A 32 -6.14 -8.17 1.74
N ILE A 33 -5.28 -8.06 2.77
CA ILE A 33 -5.21 -9.05 3.85
C ILE A 33 -6.57 -9.18 4.57
N ALA A 34 -7.23 -8.05 4.85
CA ALA A 34 -8.54 -8.05 5.51
C ALA A 34 -9.60 -8.76 4.67
N ILE A 35 -9.63 -8.54 3.35
CA ILE A 35 -10.57 -9.20 2.44
C ILE A 35 -10.30 -10.71 2.39
N VAL A 36 -9.04 -11.13 2.28
CA VAL A 36 -8.67 -12.55 2.28
C VAL A 36 -9.10 -13.23 3.59
N LEU A 37 -8.85 -12.60 4.73
CA LEU A 37 -9.29 -13.10 6.03
C LEU A 37 -10.82 -13.17 6.13
N LEU A 38 -11.53 -12.15 5.65
CA LEU A 38 -12.99 -12.16 5.60
C LEU A 38 -13.50 -13.34 4.76
N MET A 39 -12.95 -13.56 3.57
CA MET A 39 -13.33 -14.69 2.72
C MET A 39 -13.08 -16.03 3.40
N ALA A 40 -11.94 -16.19 4.09
CA ALA A 40 -11.64 -17.40 4.84
C ALA A 40 -12.64 -17.64 5.98
N ILE A 41 -13.05 -16.59 6.70
CA ILE A 41 -14.06 -16.69 7.75
C ILE A 41 -15.40 -17.12 7.14
N LEU A 42 -15.87 -16.43 6.09
CA LEU A 42 -17.14 -16.76 5.44
C LEU A 42 -17.15 -18.19 4.90
N ALA A 43 -16.02 -18.66 4.37
CA ALA A 43 -15.87 -20.03 3.89
C ALA A 43 -15.98 -21.08 5.01
N VAL A 44 -15.66 -20.74 6.26
CA VAL A 44 -15.77 -21.67 7.40
C VAL A 44 -17.11 -21.55 8.12
N THR A 45 -17.71 -20.36 8.15
CA THR A 45 -18.90 -20.10 8.97
C THR A 45 -20.22 -20.07 8.20
N ILE A 46 -20.19 -19.85 6.87
CA ILE A 46 -21.40 -19.70 6.05
C ILE A 46 -21.58 -20.86 5.06
N VAL A 47 -20.50 -21.51 4.62
CA VAL A 47 -20.59 -22.78 3.86
C VAL A 47 -20.99 -23.91 4.80
#